data_AF-A0A9E3JI58-F1
#
_entry.id   AF-A0A9E3JI58-F1
#
_cell.length_a   1.000
_cell.length_b   1.000
_cell.length_c   1.000
_cell.angle_alpha   90.00
_cell.angle_beta   90.00
_cell.angle_gamma   90.00
#
_symmetry.space_group_name_H-M   'P 1'
#
loop_
_entity.id
_entity.type
_entity.pdbx_description
1 polymer ?
#
loop_
_entity_poly.entity_id
_entity_poly.type
_entity_poly.pdbx_seq_one_letter_code
_entity_poly.pdbx_strand_id
1 'polypeptide(L)'
;MEMQLLDNALDALDGLYDQKLRVVDLWALLLATSEAMRDTLHYGKLVAPVEELLVIAKSGESEETMGRRALIASDPLRKYLASL
;
A
#
# COMPACT_ATOMS: atom_id res chain seq x y z
N MET A 1 -4.79 -11.60 -14.75
CA MET A 1 -5.30 -10.28 -14.29
C MET A 1 -5.01 -10.09 -12.83
N GLU A 2 -5.36 -11.06 -11.98
CA GLU A 2 -5.08 -11.04 -10.54
C GLU A 2 -3.59 -10.84 -10.20
N MET A 3 -2.70 -11.69 -10.73
CA MET A 3 -1.25 -11.54 -10.52
C MET A 3 -0.72 -10.16 -10.92
N GLN A 4 -1.19 -9.59 -12.03
CA GLN A 4 -0.77 -8.25 -12.46
C GLN A 4 -1.17 -7.16 -11.44
N LEU A 5 -2.33 -7.29 -10.79
CA LEU A 5 -2.76 -6.35 -9.75
C LEU A 5 -1.90 -6.49 -8.49
N LEU A 6 -1.52 -7.72 -8.13
CA LEU A 6 -0.63 -7.99 -7.01
C LEU A 6 0.79 -7.48 -7.27
N ASP A 7 1.32 -7.69 -8.48
CA ASP A 7 2.63 -7.17 -8.91
C ASP A 7 2.63 -5.64 -8.89
N ASN A 8 1.58 -5.00 -9.43
CA ASN A 8 1.46 -3.54 -9.40
C ASN A 8 1.38 -3.00 -7.96
N ALA A 9 0.72 -3.71 -7.04
CA ALA A 9 0.67 -3.32 -5.64
C ALA A 9 2.04 -3.46 -4.96
N LEU A 10 2.79 -4.53 -5.28
CA LEU A 10 4.16 -4.71 -4.79
C LEU A 10 5.10 -3.63 -5.33
N ASP A 11 5.04 -3.32 -6.63
CA ASP A 11 5.82 -2.25 -7.26
C ASP A 11 5.52 -0.88 -6.63
N ALA A 12 4.27 -0.61 -6.30
CA ALA A 12 3.88 0.62 -5.61
C ALA A 12 4.46 0.70 -4.19
N LEU A 13 4.43 -0.42 -3.46
CA LEU A 13 5.04 -0.53 -2.13
C LEU A 13 6.56 -0.32 -2.21
N ASP A 14 7.24 -0.96 -3.14
CA ASP A 14 8.68 -0.75 -3.36
C ASP A 14 8.98 0.69 -3.80
N GLY A 15 8.11 1.30 -4.60
CA GLY A 15 8.18 2.72 -4.95
C GLY A 15 8.14 3.65 -3.73
N LEU A 16 7.38 3.32 -2.68
CA LEU A 16 7.41 4.08 -1.42
C LEU A 16 8.76 3.91 -0.69
N TYR A 17 9.32 2.70 -0.65
CA TYR A 17 10.63 2.42 -0.03
C TYR A 17 11.76 3.16 -0.74
N ASP A 18 11.70 3.22 -2.08
CA ASP A 18 12.64 3.93 -2.93
C ASP A 18 12.42 5.45 -2.94
N GLN A 19 11.44 5.97 -2.19
CA GLN A 19 11.04 7.39 -2.17
C GLN A 19 10.60 7.93 -3.54
N LYS A 20 10.11 7.05 -4.42
CA LYS A 20 9.58 7.38 -5.75
C LYS A 20 8.07 7.56 -5.77
N LEU A 21 7.37 7.13 -4.72
CA LEU A 21 5.92 7.20 -4.59
C LEU A 21 5.54 7.95 -3.30
N ARG A 22 4.54 8.83 -3.36
CA ARG A 22 4.02 9.53 -2.18
C ARG A 22 3.01 8.65 -1.45
N VAL A 23 2.84 8.88 -0.15
CA VAL A 23 1.91 8.12 0.70
C VAL A 23 0.47 8.16 0.16
N VAL A 24 0.03 9.33 -0.33
CA VAL A 24 -1.32 9.48 -0.90
C VAL A 24 -1.52 8.66 -2.18
N ASP A 25 -0.48 8.54 -3.00
CA ASP A 25 -0.54 7.78 -4.25
C ASP A 25 -0.58 6.28 -3.94
N LEU A 26 0.22 5.82 -2.95
CA LEU A 26 0.16 4.45 -2.45
C LEU A 26 -1.22 4.10 -1.89
N TRP A 27 -1.79 4.98 -1.05
CA TRP A 27 -3.12 4.79 -0.49
C TRP A 27 -4.18 4.61 -1.59
N ALA A 28 -4.19 5.50 -2.58
CA ALA A 28 -5.17 5.45 -3.66
C ALA A 28 -5.04 4.15 -4.48
N LEU A 29 -3.81 3.72 -4.77
CA LEU A 29 -3.55 2.50 -5.52
C LEU A 29 -3.97 1.26 -4.73
N LEU A 30 -3.62 1.16 -3.44
CA LEU A 30 -4.00 0.03 -2.60
C LEU A 30 -5.51 -0.04 -2.38
N LEU A 31 -6.19 1.10 -2.21
CA LEU A 31 -7.64 1.14 -2.14
C LEU A 31 -8.27 0.59 -3.43
N ALA A 32 -7.88 1.13 -4.59
CA ALA A 32 -8.40 0.67 -5.88
C ALA A 32 -8.12 -0.82 -6.14
N THR A 33 -6.92 -1.28 -5.78
CA THR A 33 -6.53 -2.69 -5.91
C THR A 33 -7.34 -3.59 -4.99
N SER A 34 -7.54 -3.19 -3.73
CA SER A 34 -8.35 -3.95 -2.79
C SER A 34 -9.80 -4.09 -3.28
N GLU A 35 -10.38 -3.02 -3.82
CA GLU A 35 -11.73 -3.04 -4.39
C GLU A 35 -11.81 -3.95 -5.61
N ALA A 36 -10.83 -3.89 -6.51
CA ALA A 36 -10.76 -4.77 -7.68
C ALA A 36 -10.59 -6.25 -7.32
N MET A 37 -10.05 -6.53 -6.12
CA MET A 37 -9.75 -7.88 -5.63
C MET A 37 -10.68 -8.32 -4.50
N ARG A 38 -11.83 -7.65 -4.32
CA ARG A 38 -12.76 -7.86 -3.20
C ARG A 38 -13.18 -9.31 -2.98
N ASP A 39 -13.40 -10.05 -4.07
CA ASP A 39 -13.87 -11.44 -4.02
C ASP A 39 -12.72 -12.47 -4.04
N THR A 40 -11.48 -12.04 -3.82
CA THR A 40 -10.28 -12.90 -3.78
C THR A 40 -9.81 -13.16 -2.35
N LEU A 41 -8.98 -14.18 -2.16
CA LEU A 41 -8.35 -14.48 -0.87
C LEU A 41 -7.37 -13.40 -0.38
N HIS A 42 -6.95 -12.49 -1.27
CA HIS A 42 -5.97 -11.45 -0.98
C HIS A 42 -6.61 -10.16 -0.42
N TYR A 43 -7.93 -9.97 -0.59
CA TYR A 43 -8.64 -8.74 -0.20
C TYR A 43 -8.29 -8.28 1.23
N GLY A 44 -8.38 -9.20 2.20
CA GLY A 44 -8.13 -8.88 3.61
C GLY A 44 -6.70 -8.39 3.87
N LYS A 45 -5.71 -8.85 3.09
CA LYS A 45 -4.33 -8.38 3.17
C LYS A 45 -4.17 -7.00 2.54
N LEU A 46 -4.78 -6.79 1.37
CA LEU A 46 -4.70 -5.53 0.63
C LEU A 46 -5.39 -4.37 1.34
N VAL A 47 -6.54 -4.62 1.98
CA VAL A 47 -7.32 -3.57 2.65
C VAL A 47 -6.74 -3.20 4.02
N ALA A 48 -6.00 -4.10 4.68
CA ALA A 48 -5.48 -3.91 6.03
C ALA A 48 -4.71 -2.59 6.23
N PRO A 49 -3.75 -2.20 5.37
CA PRO A 49 -3.03 -0.94 5.56
C PRO A 49 -3.78 0.31 5.07
N VAL A 50 -4.90 0.17 4.34
CA VAL A 50 -5.55 1.30 3.64
C VAL A 50 -6.03 2.38 4.60
N GLU A 51 -6.63 1.99 5.73
CA GLU A 51 -7.17 2.93 6.70
C GLU A 51 -6.05 3.71 7.42
N GLU A 52 -4.98 3.02 7.79
CA GLU A 52 -3.81 3.64 8.41
C GLU A 52 -3.06 4.58 7.45
N LEU A 53 -2.89 4.18 6.19
CA LEU A 53 -2.29 5.03 5.16
C LEU A 53 -3.11 6.30 4.91
N LEU A 54 -4.45 6.22 4.99
CA LEU A 54 -5.30 7.41 4.90
C LEU A 54 -5.10 8.36 6.07
N VAL A 55 -4.97 7.82 7.29
CA VAL A 55 -4.69 8.62 8.50
C VAL A 55 -3.34 9.31 8.37
N ILE A 56 -2.32 8.59 7.89
CA ILE A 56 -0.99 9.15 7.66
C ILE A 56 -1.04 10.24 6.58
N ALA A 57 -1.67 10.00 5.44
CA ALA A 57 -1.78 10.97 4.35
C ALA A 57 -2.52 12.26 4.76
N LYS A 58 -3.38 12.19 5.80
CA LYS A 58 -4.14 13.33 6.33
C LYS A 58 -3.52 13.97 7.57
N SER A 59 -2.37 13.50 8.05
CA SER A 59 -1.82 13.95 9.34
C SER A 59 -1.30 15.39 9.33
N GLY A 60 -1.01 15.95 8.15
CA GLY A 60 -0.38 17.26 8.01
C GLY A 60 1.09 17.28 8.44
N GLU A 61 1.69 16.12 8.69
CA GLU A 61 3.12 15.98 8.97
C GLU A 61 3.96 16.18 7.70
N SER A 62 5.29 16.29 7.87
CA SER A 62 6.21 16.33 6.73
C SER A 62 6.16 15.03 5.92
N GLU A 63 6.43 15.13 4.61
CA GLU A 63 6.53 13.97 3.71
C GLU A 63 7.49 12.89 4.22
N GLU A 64 8.62 13.29 4.82
CA GLU A 64 9.58 12.35 5.43
C GLU A 64 8.96 11.56 6.59
N THR A 65 8.24 12.25 7.48
CA THR A 65 7.58 11.62 8.64
C THR A 65 6.45 10.69 8.18
N MET A 66 5.61 11.18 7.26
CA MET A 66 4.54 10.38 6.67
C MET A 66 5.12 9.13 5.98
N GLY A 67 6.17 9.29 5.18
CA GLY A 67 6.86 8.18 4.51
C GLY A 67 7.32 7.12 5.49
N ARG A 68 8.04 7.50 6.56
CA ARG A 68 8.49 6.55 7.60
C ARG A 68 7.33 5.77 8.23
N ARG A 69 6.23 6.46 8.57
CA ARG A 69 5.05 5.81 9.14
C ARG A 69 4.39 4.86 8.14
N ALA A 70 4.27 5.27 6.88
CA ALA A 70 3.67 4.48 5.82
C ALA A 70 4.48 3.21 5.51
N LEU A 71 5.82 3.29 5.57
CA LEU A 71 6.69 2.11 5.45
C LEU A 71 6.38 1.08 6.53
N ILE A 72 6.24 1.51 7.79
CA ILE A 72 5.93 0.61 8.91
C ILE A 72 4.54 -0.02 8.74
N ALA A 73 3.53 0.81 8.42
CA ALA A 73 2.15 0.37 8.25
C ALA A 73 1.97 -0.65 7.09
N SER A 74 2.74 -0.48 6.01
CA SER A 74 2.61 -1.26 4.79
C SER A 74 3.58 -2.45 4.67
N ASP A 75 4.61 -2.53 5.53
CA ASP A 75 5.61 -3.62 5.53
C ASP A 75 5.00 -5.03 5.61
N PRO A 76 3.96 -5.30 6.43
CA PRO A 76 3.34 -6.63 6.44
C PRO A 76 2.72 -7.03 5.10
N LEU A 77 2.09 -6.10 4.39
CA LEU A 77 1.54 -6.34 3.06
C LEU A 77 2.65 -6.58 2.04
N ARG A 78 3.71 -5.75 2.07
CA ARG A 78 4.86 -5.90 1.18
C ARG A 78 5.51 -7.28 1.32
N LYS A 79 5.76 -7.73 2.55
CA LYS A 79 6.32 -9.07 2.83
C LYS A 79 5.41 -10.19 2.36
N TYR A 80 4.10 -10.02 2.52
CA TYR A 80 3.12 -10.98 2.02
C TYR A 80 3.19 -11.10 0.50
N LEU A 81 3.12 -9.98 -0.23
CA LEU A 81 3.14 -9.97 -1.70
C LEU A 81 4.47 -10.50 -2.25
N ALA A 82 5.59 -10.15 -1.63
CA ALA A 82 6.92 -10.66 -2.01
C ALA A 82 7.11 -12.17 -1.78
N SER A 83 6.16 -12.83 -1.11
CA SER A 83 6.20 -14.28 -0.81
C SER A 83 5.23 -15.12 -1.66
N LEU A 84 4.41 -14.48 -2.50
CA LEU A 84 3.53 -15.14 -3.47
C LEU A 84 4.31 -15.65 -4.68
#